data_AF-A0A9E2NAJ8-F1
#
_entry.id   AF-A0A9E2NAJ8-F1
#
_cell.length_a   1.000
_cell.length_b   1.000
_cell.length_c   1.000
_cell.angle_alpha   90.00
_cell.angle_beta   90.00
_cell.angle_gamma   90.00
#
_symmetry.space_group_name_H-M   'P 1'
#
loop_
_entity.id
_entity.type
_entity.pdbx_description
1 polymer ?
#
loop_
_entity_poly.entity_id
_entity_poly.type
_entity_poly.pdbx_seq_one_letter_code
_entity_poly.pdbx_strand_id
1 'polypeptide(L)'
;MGCSPEVRLRARELVVVEGLTCEQAADAAGVDPEVVRGWAGREDWARRREELSEELAEIERDTVRLRRRLLEAALESLDPRQVHAFARLEQMAANKSVGGGRRPSGGEDPPREIKGPAEAAEALERAVELRINRFLTEPGALTLNGVKEIKSALDLVLSLKARHKAESGEGARGLSDDHAAEIRRKILGLES
;
A
#
# COMPACT_ATOMS: atom_id res chain seq x y z
N MET A 1 4.45 -19.98 -38.78
CA MET A 1 3.55 -18.90 -38.34
C MET A 1 4.35 -17.97 -37.45
N GLY A 2 4.55 -16.71 -37.84
CA GLY A 2 5.26 -15.75 -36.99
C GLY A 2 4.33 -15.26 -35.89
N CYS A 3 4.69 -15.45 -34.62
CA CYS A 3 3.98 -14.80 -33.51
C CYS A 3 4.05 -13.27 -33.67
N SER A 4 3.03 -12.57 -33.15
CA SER A 4 2.96 -11.11 -33.18
C SER A 4 4.22 -10.47 -32.55
N PRO A 5 4.77 -9.39 -33.13
CA PRO A 5 5.89 -8.63 -32.53
C PRO A 5 5.64 -8.21 -31.08
N GLU A 6 4.39 -7.93 -30.72
CA GLU A 6 3.97 -7.54 -29.36
C GLU A 6 4.15 -8.67 -28.36
N VAL A 7 3.83 -9.91 -28.75
CA VAL A 7 3.99 -11.10 -27.90
C VAL A 7 5.46 -11.37 -27.62
N ARG A 8 6.32 -11.18 -28.61
CA ARG A 8 7.78 -11.29 -28.43
C ARG A 8 8.31 -10.18 -27.51
N LEU A 9 7.85 -8.94 -27.69
CA LEU A 9 8.24 -7.83 -26.80
C LEU A 9 7.82 -8.12 -25.36
N ARG A 10 6.59 -8.59 -25.15
CA ARG A 10 6.09 -8.94 -23.82
C ARG A 10 6.90 -10.07 -23.18
N ALA A 11 7.21 -11.13 -23.93
CA ALA A 11 8.05 -12.22 -23.44
C ALA A 11 9.46 -11.73 -23.08
N ARG A 12 10.04 -10.81 -23.87
CA ARG A 12 11.33 -10.19 -23.57
C ARG A 12 11.30 -9.42 -22.26
N GLU A 13 10.28 -8.58 -22.04
CA GLU A 13 10.12 -7.82 -20.79
C GLU A 13 10.05 -8.75 -19.57
N LEU A 14 9.24 -9.80 -19.66
CA LEU A 14 9.07 -10.78 -18.59
C LEU A 14 10.39 -11.50 -18.24
N VAL A 15 11.23 -11.82 -19.23
CA VAL A 15 12.51 -12.51 -18.98
C VAL A 15 13.60 -11.54 -18.52
N VAL A 16 13.75 -10.41 -19.22
CA VAL A 16 14.89 -9.49 -19.03
C VAL A 16 14.66 -8.56 -17.86
N VAL A 17 13.46 -7.98 -17.75
CA VAL A 17 13.14 -6.95 -16.74
C VAL A 17 12.56 -7.58 -15.48
N GLU A 18 11.55 -8.44 -15.63
CA GLU A 18 10.89 -9.10 -14.49
C GLU A 18 11.67 -10.34 -13.98
N GLY A 19 12.68 -10.78 -14.73
CA GLY A 19 13.59 -11.85 -14.32
C GLY A 19 12.99 -13.26 -14.33
N LEU A 20 11.87 -13.47 -15.02
CA LEU A 20 11.22 -14.78 -15.15
C LEU A 20 12.03 -15.75 -16.01
N THR A 21 11.77 -17.05 -15.87
CA THR A 21 12.31 -18.06 -16.80
C THR A 21 11.58 -18.02 -18.13
N CYS A 22 12.18 -18.61 -19.17
CA CYS A 22 11.53 -18.67 -20.50
C CYS A 22 10.19 -19.42 -20.43
N GLU A 23 10.07 -20.43 -19.56
CA GLU A 23 8.85 -21.20 -19.35
C GLU A 23 7.76 -20.33 -18.71
N GLN A 24 8.09 -19.62 -17.63
CA GLN A 24 7.15 -18.71 -16.97
C GLN A 24 6.70 -17.55 -17.88
N ALA A 25 7.63 -17.01 -18.67
CA ALA A 25 7.32 -15.96 -19.64
C ALA A 25 6.45 -16.50 -20.79
N ALA A 26 6.67 -17.75 -21.22
CA ALA A 26 5.87 -18.41 -22.23
C ALA A 26 4.43 -18.65 -21.76
N ASP A 27 4.26 -19.14 -20.53
CA ASP A 27 2.94 -19.32 -19.90
C ASP A 27 2.19 -17.99 -19.80
N ALA A 28 2.87 -16.94 -19.34
CA ALA A 28 2.28 -15.60 -19.20
C ALA A 28 1.99 -14.90 -20.54
N ALA A 29 2.75 -15.21 -21.60
CA ALA A 29 2.55 -14.67 -22.94
C ALA A 29 1.68 -15.54 -23.85
N GLY A 30 1.28 -16.74 -23.40
CA GLY A 30 0.44 -17.68 -24.14
C GLY A 30 1.13 -18.30 -25.36
N VAL A 31 2.43 -18.58 -25.28
CA VAL A 31 3.24 -19.16 -26.37
C VAL A 31 4.01 -20.39 -25.92
N ASP A 32 4.57 -21.13 -26.87
CA ASP A 32 5.41 -22.29 -26.57
C ASP A 32 6.78 -21.87 -25.99
N PRO A 33 7.28 -22.51 -24.90
CA PRO A 33 8.58 -22.21 -24.31
C PRO A 33 9.78 -22.32 -25.26
N GLU A 34 9.76 -23.24 -26.24
CA GLU A 34 10.81 -23.37 -27.26
C GLU A 34 10.90 -22.11 -28.13
N VAL A 35 9.76 -21.48 -28.42
CA VAL A 35 9.71 -20.24 -29.21
C VAL A 35 10.37 -19.10 -28.43
N VAL A 36 10.09 -19.00 -27.13
CA VAL A 36 10.70 -18.00 -26.23
C VAL A 36 12.20 -18.24 -26.08
N ARG A 37 12.64 -19.50 -25.88
CA ARG A 37 14.07 -19.84 -25.83
C ARG A 37 14.78 -19.52 -27.15
N GLY A 38 14.12 -19.74 -28.28
CA GLY A 38 14.61 -19.35 -29.59
C GLY A 38 14.79 -17.84 -29.76
N TRP A 39 13.87 -17.02 -29.23
CA TRP A 39 14.03 -15.55 -29.20
C TRP A 39 15.16 -15.13 -28.25
N ALA A 40 15.16 -15.67 -27.04
CA ALA A 40 16.15 -15.36 -26.01
C ALA A 40 17.59 -15.63 -26.48
N GLY A 41 17.80 -16.73 -27.21
CA GLY A 41 19.11 -17.04 -27.80
C GLY A 41 19.49 -16.11 -28.96
N ARG A 42 18.58 -15.82 -29.89
CA ARG A 42 18.87 -14.94 -31.05
C ARG A 42 19.13 -13.50 -30.66
N GLU A 43 18.45 -13.03 -29.62
CA GLU A 43 18.52 -11.66 -29.14
C GLU A 43 19.28 -11.56 -27.82
N ASP A 44 20.07 -12.57 -27.45
CA ASP A 44 20.96 -12.57 -26.28
C ASP A 44 20.33 -11.93 -25.03
N TRP A 45 19.14 -12.41 -24.65
CA TRP A 45 18.38 -11.86 -23.53
C TRP A 45 19.10 -12.10 -22.18
N ALA A 46 19.93 -13.14 -22.10
CA ALA A 46 20.73 -13.42 -20.91
C ALA A 46 21.71 -12.28 -20.62
N ARG A 47 22.49 -11.87 -21.64
CA ARG A 47 23.39 -10.73 -21.52
C ARG A 47 22.65 -9.43 -21.20
N ARG A 48 21.52 -9.17 -21.87
CA ARG A 48 20.70 -7.97 -21.59
C ARG A 48 20.19 -7.92 -20.16
N ARG A 49 19.85 -9.07 -19.58
CA ARG A 49 19.42 -9.19 -18.18
C ARG A 49 20.58 -8.92 -17.22
N GLU A 50 21.76 -9.42 -17.55
CA GLU A 50 22.99 -9.15 -16.78
C GLU A 50 23.34 -7.66 -16.80
N GLU A 51 23.40 -7.04 -17.98
CA GLU A 51 23.64 -5.59 -18.16
C GLU A 51 22.63 -4.76 -17.35
N LEU A 52 21.33 -5.09 -17.43
CA LEU A 52 20.30 -4.41 -16.64
C LEU A 52 20.51 -4.60 -15.12
N SER A 53 20.86 -5.81 -14.69
CA SER A 53 21.12 -6.09 -13.27
C SER A 53 22.32 -5.30 -12.74
N GLU A 54 23.37 -5.15 -13.55
CA GLU A 54 24.55 -4.37 -13.20
C GLU A 54 24.23 -2.87 -13.10
N GLU A 55 23.50 -2.32 -14.08
CA GLU A 55 23.05 -0.93 -14.08
C GLU A 55 22.15 -0.62 -12.87
N LEU A 56 21.19 -1.50 -12.57
CA LEU A 56 20.30 -1.33 -11.41
C LEU A 56 21.10 -1.37 -10.10
N ALA A 57 22.07 -2.30 -9.98
CA ALA A 57 22.94 -2.35 -8.81
C ALA A 57 23.83 -1.09 -8.69
N GLU A 58 24.23 -0.49 -9.81
CA GLU A 58 24.95 0.78 -9.81
C GLU A 58 24.08 1.94 -9.34
N ILE A 59 22.85 2.05 -9.86
CA ILE A 59 21.87 3.06 -9.44
C ILE A 59 21.58 2.96 -7.94
N GLU A 60 21.46 1.75 -7.41
CA GLU A 60 21.26 1.52 -5.97
C GLU A 60 22.45 2.03 -5.15
N ARG A 61 23.69 1.69 -5.57
CA ARG A 61 24.91 2.17 -4.90
C ARG A 61 25.00 3.70 -4.93
N ASP A 62 24.70 4.33 -6.06
CA ASP A 62 24.78 5.77 -6.20
C ASP A 62 23.67 6.49 -5.43
N THR A 63 22.50 5.88 -5.31
CA THR A 63 21.43 6.39 -4.44
C THR A 63 21.87 6.41 -2.97
N VAL A 64 22.53 5.35 -2.49
CA VAL A 64 23.08 5.30 -1.13
C VAL A 64 24.16 6.36 -0.93
N ARG A 65 25.06 6.54 -1.91
CA ARG A 65 26.10 7.57 -1.88
C ARG A 65 25.50 8.99 -1.84
N LEU A 66 24.46 9.25 -2.63
CA LEU A 66 23.75 10.54 -2.65
C LEU A 66 23.11 10.83 -1.30
N ARG A 67 22.42 9.84 -0.70
CA ARG A 67 21.84 9.96 0.65
C ARG A 67 22.87 10.35 1.69
N ARG A 68 24.02 9.64 1.71
CA ARG A 68 25.12 9.95 2.62
C ARG A 68 25.60 11.39 2.46
N ARG A 69 25.87 11.83 1.22
CA ARG A 69 26.35 13.19 0.94
C ARG A 69 25.35 14.27 1.34
N LEU A 70 24.05 14.05 1.11
CA LEU A 70 23.01 14.99 1.51
C LEU A 70 22.86 15.08 3.04
N LEU A 71 22.98 13.95 3.74
CA LEU A 71 22.97 13.92 5.20
C LEU A 71 24.16 14.67 5.77
N GLU A 72 25.37 14.42 5.27
CA GLU A 72 26.60 15.11 5.68
C GLU A 72 26.45 16.64 5.49
N ALA A 73 26.03 17.07 4.30
CA ALA A 73 25.84 18.49 4.00
C ALA A 73 24.77 19.13 4.91
N ALA A 74 23.65 18.43 5.16
CA ALA A 74 22.60 18.90 6.04
C ALA A 74 23.06 19.02 7.51
N LEU A 75 23.92 18.11 7.99
CA LEU A 75 24.47 18.14 9.34
C LEU A 75 25.53 19.23 9.52
N GLU A 76 26.36 19.47 8.49
CA GLU A 76 27.40 20.50 8.53
C GLU A 76 26.83 21.91 8.45
N SER A 77 25.87 22.14 7.54
CA SER A 77 25.35 23.48 7.27
C SER A 77 24.10 23.84 8.08
N LEU A 78 23.32 22.83 8.48
CA LEU A 78 21.94 22.97 8.96
C LEU A 78 21.07 23.86 8.05
N ASP A 79 21.42 23.97 6.76
CA ASP A 79 20.65 24.74 5.78
C ASP A 79 19.26 24.08 5.61
N PRO A 80 18.17 24.82 5.86
CA PRO A 80 16.81 24.32 5.68
C PRO A 80 16.56 23.68 4.31
N ARG A 81 17.24 24.13 3.24
CA ARG A 81 17.09 23.56 1.90
C ARG A 81 17.67 22.14 1.81
N GLN A 82 18.85 21.92 2.38
CA GLN A 82 19.51 20.62 2.36
C GLN A 82 18.81 19.62 3.29
N VAL A 83 18.37 20.09 4.45
CA VAL A 83 17.53 19.30 5.38
C VAL A 83 16.22 18.87 4.70
N HIS A 84 15.54 19.79 4.01
CA HIS A 84 14.31 19.47 3.27
C HIS A 84 14.57 18.51 2.10
N ALA A 85 15.65 18.67 1.35
CA ALA A 85 16.02 17.78 0.26
C ALA A 85 16.27 16.34 0.75
N PHE A 86 17.01 16.18 1.86
CA PHE A 86 17.22 14.89 2.50
C PHE A 86 15.90 14.27 2.98
N ALA A 87 15.06 15.03 3.68
CA ALA A 87 13.77 14.55 4.18
C ALA A 87 12.83 14.08 3.05
N ARG A 88 12.77 14.82 1.93
CA ARG A 88 11.99 14.43 0.75
C ARG A 88 12.49 13.12 0.12
N LEU A 89 13.81 12.97 0.01
CA LEU A 89 14.41 11.77 -0.57
C LEU A 89 14.16 10.53 0.31
N GLU A 90 14.22 10.67 1.63
CA GLU A 90 13.87 9.60 2.58
C GLU A 90 12.38 9.25 2.55
N GLN A 91 11.47 10.24 2.40
CA GLN A 91 10.05 9.98 2.20
C GLN A 91 9.78 9.17 0.92
N MET A 92 10.43 9.52 -0.19
CA MET A 92 10.31 8.77 -1.45
C MET A 92 10.85 7.34 -1.32
N ALA A 93 11.91 7.14 -0.54
CA ALA A 93 12.45 5.82 -0.25
C ALA A 93 11.49 4.96 0.57
N ALA A 94 10.89 5.54 1.62
CA ALA A 94 9.91 4.87 2.46
C ALA A 94 8.64 4.45 1.68
N ASN A 95 8.21 5.27 0.71
CA ASN A 95 7.07 4.91 -0.13
C ASN A 95 7.38 3.76 -1.11
N LYS A 96 8.62 3.66 -1.60
CA LYS A 96 9.05 2.56 -2.47
C LYS A 96 9.10 1.21 -1.75
N SER A 97 9.48 1.17 -0.46
CA SER A 97 9.51 -0.09 0.30
C SER A 97 8.13 -0.63 0.68
N VAL A 98 7.11 0.22 0.71
CA VAL A 98 5.70 -0.20 0.87
C VAL A 98 5.12 -0.80 -0.42
N GLY A 99 5.64 -0.41 -1.59
CA GLY A 99 5.24 -0.96 -2.89
C GLY A 99 6.09 -2.14 -3.41
N GLY A 100 7.32 -2.33 -2.92
CA GLY A 100 8.29 -3.34 -3.41
C GLY A 100 8.19 -4.73 -2.78
N GLY A 101 7.16 -4.97 -1.97
CA GLY A 101 7.00 -6.20 -1.19
C GLY A 101 5.96 -7.17 -1.75
N ARG A 102 5.84 -7.39 -3.07
CA ARG A 102 5.05 -8.52 -3.59
C ARG A 102 5.88 -9.81 -3.47
N ARG A 103 6.12 -10.26 -2.23
CA ARG A 103 6.23 -11.70 -1.99
C ARG A 103 4.87 -12.32 -2.40
N PRO A 104 4.82 -13.50 -3.01
CA PRO A 104 3.57 -14.23 -3.10
C PRO A 104 3.19 -14.65 -1.68
N SER A 105 2.49 -13.78 -0.95
CA SER A 105 1.78 -14.19 0.25
C SER A 105 0.64 -15.08 -0.23
N GLY A 106 0.79 -16.39 -0.01
CA GLY A 106 -0.36 -17.28 -0.03
C GLY A 106 -1.43 -16.72 0.91
N GLY A 107 -2.64 -16.56 0.37
CA GLY A 107 -3.83 -16.16 1.12
C GLY A 107 -3.97 -14.65 1.37
N GLU A 108 -3.94 -13.82 0.32
CA GLU A 108 -4.70 -12.57 0.40
C GLU A 108 -6.18 -12.93 0.21
N ASP A 109 -6.94 -12.91 1.30
CA ASP A 109 -8.40 -12.74 1.21
C ASP A 109 -8.68 -11.58 0.25
N PRO A 110 -9.67 -11.71 -0.66
CA PRO A 110 -9.95 -10.68 -1.64
C PRO A 110 -10.14 -9.33 -0.94
N PRO A 111 -9.62 -8.23 -1.53
CA PRO A 111 -9.70 -6.90 -0.93
C PRO A 111 -11.17 -6.61 -0.58
N ARG A 112 -11.46 -6.50 0.72
CA ARG A 112 -12.81 -6.18 1.18
C ARG A 112 -13.16 -4.78 0.69
N GLU A 113 -14.23 -4.69 -0.08
CA GLU A 113 -14.84 -3.43 -0.46
C GLU A 113 -15.30 -2.73 0.83
N ILE A 114 -14.68 -1.59 1.18
CA ILE A 114 -15.05 -0.83 2.39
C ILE A 114 -16.32 -0.02 2.05
N LYS A 115 -17.47 -0.43 2.59
CA LYS A 115 -18.79 0.11 2.21
C LYS A 115 -19.25 1.27 3.08
N GLY A 116 -18.45 1.70 4.06
CA GLY A 116 -18.78 2.85 4.91
C GLY A 116 -17.75 3.17 6.00
N PRO A 117 -17.97 4.27 6.74
CA PRO A 117 -17.04 4.77 7.76
C PRO A 117 -16.84 3.81 8.94
N ALA A 118 -17.83 2.97 9.26
CA ALA A 118 -17.72 1.94 10.30
C ALA A 118 -16.76 0.80 9.90
N GLU A 119 -16.92 0.28 8.68
CA GLU A 119 -16.04 -0.77 8.15
C GLU A 119 -14.61 -0.25 7.93
N ALA A 120 -14.47 1.03 7.56
CA ALA A 120 -13.18 1.70 7.47
C ALA A 120 -12.47 1.78 8.83
N ALA A 121 -13.22 2.10 9.89
CA ALA A 121 -12.69 2.18 11.25
C ALA A 121 -12.23 0.80 11.75
N GLU A 122 -13.00 -0.26 11.51
CA GLU A 122 -12.58 -1.63 11.88
C GLU A 122 -11.38 -2.14 11.08
N ALA A 123 -11.33 -1.86 9.78
CA ALA A 123 -10.21 -2.26 8.94
C ALA A 123 -8.91 -1.57 9.38
N LEU A 124 -9.01 -0.28 9.72
CA LEU A 124 -7.89 0.51 10.23
C LEU A 124 -7.47 0.05 11.63
N GLU A 125 -8.41 -0.26 12.52
CA GLU A 125 -8.15 -0.81 13.86
C GLU A 125 -7.38 -2.14 13.78
N ARG A 126 -7.83 -3.08 12.94
CA ARG A 126 -7.13 -4.34 12.70
C ARG A 126 -5.73 -4.15 12.12
N ALA A 127 -5.56 -3.21 11.20
CA ALA A 127 -4.24 -2.88 10.63
C ALA A 127 -3.28 -2.31 11.69
N VAL A 128 -3.79 -1.46 12.59
CA VAL A 128 -3.03 -0.91 13.72
C VAL A 128 -2.66 -2.00 14.71
N GLU A 129 -3.56 -2.92 15.05
CA GLU A 129 -3.28 -4.07 15.92
C GLU A 129 -2.19 -4.98 15.35
N LEU A 130 -2.26 -5.32 14.06
CA LEU A 130 -1.22 -6.10 13.39
C LEU A 130 0.13 -5.38 13.40
N ARG A 131 0.12 -4.06 13.25
CA ARG A 131 1.32 -3.23 13.31
C ARG A 131 1.92 -3.20 14.72
N ILE A 132 1.10 -3.06 15.76
CA ILE A 132 1.51 -3.12 17.16
C ILE A 132 2.08 -4.49 17.51
N ASN A 133 1.41 -5.57 17.12
CA ASN A 133 1.87 -6.94 17.37
C ASN A 133 3.25 -7.19 16.73
N ARG A 134 3.48 -6.71 15.51
CA ARG A 134 4.79 -6.78 14.85
C ARG A 134 5.88 -6.04 15.63
N PHE A 135 5.53 -4.89 16.21
CA PHE A 135 6.47 -4.11 17.02
C PHE A 135 6.75 -4.74 18.39
N LEU A 136 5.77 -5.42 18.99
CA LEU A 136 5.96 -6.16 20.24
C LEU A 136 6.83 -7.41 20.05
N THR A 137 6.79 -8.04 18.87
CA THR A 137 7.65 -9.18 18.52
C THR A 137 9.05 -8.79 18.10
N GLU A 138 9.25 -7.56 17.61
CA GLU A 138 10.56 -7.02 17.19
C GLU A 138 10.84 -5.67 17.88
N PRO A 139 11.23 -5.66 19.17
CA PRO A 139 11.34 -4.43 19.96
C PRO A 139 12.40 -3.44 19.44
N GLY A 140 13.40 -3.91 18.70
CA GLY A 140 14.43 -3.06 18.09
C GLY A 140 13.93 -2.19 16.94
N ALA A 141 12.75 -2.50 16.38
CA ALA A 141 12.10 -1.70 15.32
C ALA A 141 11.14 -0.63 15.87
N LEU A 142 10.92 -0.58 17.19
CA LEU A 142 10.11 0.45 17.84
C LEU A 142 10.87 1.78 17.85
N THR A 143 10.40 2.71 17.02
CA THR A 143 10.90 4.09 16.99
C THR A 143 9.86 5.06 17.57
N LEU A 144 10.32 6.18 18.12
CA LEU A 144 9.43 7.26 18.59
C LEU A 144 8.50 7.78 17.47
N ASN A 145 8.94 7.70 16.21
CA ASN A 145 8.10 8.06 15.07
C ASN A 145 6.99 7.04 14.84
N GLY A 146 7.31 5.73 14.88
CA GLY A 146 6.31 4.67 14.78
C GLY A 146 5.24 4.75 15.87
N VAL A 147 5.61 5.12 17.09
CA VAL A 147 4.65 5.34 18.19
C VAL A 147 3.72 6.54 17.92
N LYS A 148 4.25 7.64 17.35
CA LYS A 148 3.43 8.80 16.95
C LYS A 148 2.47 8.45 15.81
N GLU A 149 2.90 7.66 14.84
CA GLU A 149 2.06 7.20 13.73
C GLU A 149 0.91 6.31 14.21
N ILE A 150 1.19 5.38 15.13
CA ILE A 150 0.15 4.55 15.77
C ILE A 150 -0.87 5.43 16.50
N LYS A 151 -0.41 6.41 17.27
CA LYS A 151 -1.29 7.35 17.98
C LYS A 151 -2.21 8.09 16.99
N SER A 152 -1.64 8.65 15.92
CA SER A 152 -2.42 9.36 14.90
C SER A 152 -3.44 8.44 14.21
N ALA A 153 -3.10 7.18 13.97
CA ALA A 153 -4.03 6.20 13.40
C ALA A 153 -5.18 5.87 14.36
N LEU A 154 -4.91 5.73 15.66
CA LEU A 154 -5.95 5.52 16.68
C LEU A 154 -6.87 6.74 16.83
N ASP A 155 -6.29 7.95 16.80
CA ASP A 155 -7.07 9.19 16.81
C ASP A 155 -8.00 9.28 15.59
N LEU A 156 -7.54 8.82 14.42
CA LEU A 156 -8.35 8.74 13.21
C LEU A 156 -9.48 7.70 13.35
N VAL A 157 -9.22 6.52 13.91
CA VAL A 157 -10.25 5.51 14.20
C VAL A 157 -11.34 6.07 15.12
N LEU A 158 -10.96 6.79 16.19
CA LEU A 158 -11.91 7.43 17.09
C LEU A 158 -12.75 8.48 16.36
N SER A 159 -12.13 9.27 15.47
CA SER A 159 -12.84 10.26 14.66
C SER A 159 -13.83 9.61 13.67
N LEU A 160 -13.46 8.47 13.06
CA LEU A 160 -14.33 7.73 12.14
C LEU A 160 -15.50 7.06 12.88
N LYS A 161 -15.25 6.48 14.07
CA LYS A 161 -16.30 5.95 14.95
C LYS A 161 -17.26 7.06 15.42
N ALA A 162 -16.73 8.25 15.73
CA ALA A 162 -17.54 9.41 16.11
C ALA A 162 -18.38 9.95 14.94
N ARG A 163 -17.81 10.03 13.74
CA ARG A 163 -18.53 10.42 12.52
C ARG A 163 -19.61 9.41 12.15
N HIS A 164 -19.33 8.12 12.25
CA HIS A 164 -20.34 7.07 12.06
C HIS A 164 -21.48 7.17 13.08
N LYS A 165 -21.19 7.48 14.36
CA LYS A 165 -22.20 7.71 15.39
C LYS A 165 -23.07 8.94 15.10
N ALA A 166 -22.49 10.00 14.54
CA ALA A 166 -23.20 11.20 14.11
C ALA A 166 -24.05 10.97 12.83
N GLU A 167 -23.55 10.17 11.90
CA GLU A 167 -24.24 9.81 10.64
C GLU A 167 -25.32 8.73 10.82
N SER A 168 -25.21 7.87 11.84
CA SER A 168 -26.18 6.80 12.13
C SER A 168 -27.40 7.25 12.95
N GLY A 169 -27.48 8.52 13.35
CA GLY A 169 -28.68 9.07 13.98
C GLY A 169 -29.11 8.43 15.30
N GLU A 170 -28.24 7.73 16.04
CA GLU A 170 -28.53 7.28 17.41
C GLU A 170 -28.25 8.40 18.41
N GLY A 171 -29.04 9.46 18.27
CA GLY A 171 -28.95 10.67 19.07
C GLY A 171 -30.22 11.49 19.05
N ALA A 172 -31.39 10.84 19.05
CA ALA A 172 -32.68 11.33 19.57
C ALA A 172 -33.83 10.46 19.05
N ARG A 173 -34.02 9.25 19.60
CA ARG A 173 -35.39 8.69 19.69
C ARG A 173 -36.11 9.42 20.83
N GLY A 174 -36.32 10.72 20.65
CA GLY A 174 -37.50 11.35 21.24
C GLY A 174 -38.70 10.62 20.65
N LEU A 175 -39.66 10.25 21.50
CA LEU A 175 -40.96 9.74 21.05
C LEU A 175 -41.41 10.62 19.89
N SER A 176 -41.66 10.03 18.72
CA SER A 176 -42.13 10.81 17.57
C SER A 176 -43.30 11.67 18.03
N ASP A 177 -43.36 12.93 17.59
CA ASP A 177 -44.46 13.84 17.95
C ASP A 177 -45.83 13.19 17.66
N ASP A 178 -45.88 12.25 16.71
CA ASP A 178 -47.03 11.38 16.45
C ASP A 178 -47.41 10.46 17.62
N HIS A 179 -46.46 9.80 18.28
CA HIS A 179 -46.71 8.98 19.47
C HIS A 179 -47.08 9.85 20.69
N ALA A 180 -46.45 11.02 20.84
CA ALA A 180 -46.81 11.97 21.90
C ALA A 180 -48.21 12.58 21.69
N ALA A 181 -48.65 12.75 20.44
CA ALA A 181 -50.00 13.18 20.08
C ALA A 181 -51.04 12.06 20.28
N GLU A 182 -50.68 10.81 20.00
CA GLU A 182 -51.54 9.65 20.26
C GLU A 182 -51.74 9.40 21.77
N ILE A 183 -50.68 9.51 22.57
CA ILE A 183 -50.76 9.42 24.02
C ILE A 183 -51.59 10.58 24.60
N ARG A 184 -51.43 11.81 24.09
CA ARG A 184 -52.26 12.96 24.49
C ARG A 184 -53.75 12.78 24.15
N ARG A 185 -54.07 12.20 22.98
CA ARG A 185 -55.46 11.88 22.60
C ARG A 185 -56.09 10.81 23.50
N LYS A 186 -55.33 9.76 23.85
CA LYS A 186 -55.80 8.70 24.76
C LYS A 186 -55.96 9.18 26.21
N ILE A 187 -55.15 10.12 26.68
CA ILE A 187 -55.25 10.68 28.03
C ILE A 187 -56.40 11.70 28.15
N LEU A 188 -56.72 12.44 27.09
CA LEU A 188 -57.78 13.47 27.10
C LEU A 188 -59.18 12.96 26.74
N GLY A 189 -59.34 11.68 26.39
CA GLY A 189 -60.65 11.05 26.19
C GLY A 189 -61.49 11.65 25.05
N LEU A 190 -60.85 12.16 24.00
CA LEU A 190 -61.54 12.70 22.82
C LEU A 190 -61.47 11.68 21.68
N GLU A 191 -62.32 10.66 21.76
CA GLU A 191 -62.73 9.89 20.58
C GLU A 191 -63.95 10.57 19.95
N SER A 192 -63.87 10.85 18.66
CA SER A 192 -65.02 11.10 17.77
C SER A 192 -64.66 10.59 16.39
#